data_AF-A0A9X9F4W2-F1
#
_entry.id   AF-A0A9X9F4W2-F1
#
_cell.length_a   1.000
_cell.length_b   1.000
_cell.length_c   1.000
_cell.angle_alpha   90.00
_cell.angle_beta   90.00
_cell.angle_gamma   90.00
#
_symmetry.space_group_name_H-M   'P 1'
#
loop_
_entity.id
_entity.type
_entity.pdbx_description
1 polymer ?
#
loop_
_entity_poly.entity_id
_entity_poly.type
_entity_poly.pdbx_seq_one_letter_code
_entity_poly.pdbx_strand_id
1 'polypeptide(L)' 'IIVEDTSINGNPLLPDWGPGPMEAVEEFLTKNNNFIIDESKHKFFISFNPKGFLKKIK' A
#
# COMPACT_ATOMS: atom_id res chain seq x y z
N ILE A 1 5.83 8.90 -0.03
CA ILE A 1 5.87 8.11 1.22
C ILE A 1 5.90 6.65 0.80
N ILE A 2 6.59 5.81 1.56
CA ILE A 2 6.57 4.36 1.35
C ILE A 2 5.96 3.76 2.62
N VAL A 3 4.89 2.99 2.45
CA VAL A 3 4.29 2.18 3.50
C VAL A 3 4.81 0.77 3.32
N GLU A 4 5.50 0.26 4.33
CA GLU A 4 6.11 -1.07 4.30
C GLU A 4 5.09 -2.17 4.63
N ASP A 5 5.42 -3.40 4.24
CA ASP A 5 4.68 -4.61 4.60
C ASP A 5 3.20 -4.64 4.19
N THR A 6 2.81 -3.83 3.19
CA THR A 6 1.47 -3.94 2.60
C THR A 6 1.25 -5.28 1.88
N SER A 7 2.26 -6.14 1.80
CA SER A 7 2.12 -7.49 1.26
C SER A 7 1.52 -8.52 2.22
N ILE A 8 1.38 -8.20 3.51
CA ILE A 8 0.86 -9.15 4.53
C ILE A 8 -0.67 -9.19 4.56
N ASN A 9 -1.24 -10.03 5.44
CA ASN A 9 -2.68 -10.16 5.66
C ASN A 9 -3.46 -10.50 4.37
N GLY A 10 -2.90 -11.38 3.54
CA GLY A 10 -3.54 -11.82 2.30
C GLY A 10 -3.21 -10.97 1.07
N ASN A 11 -2.17 -10.12 1.12
CA ASN A 11 -1.81 -9.19 0.05
C ASN A 11 -0.47 -9.45 -0.67
N PRO A 12 0.06 -10.65 -0.96
CA PRO A 12 -0.47 -12.02 -0.93
C PRO A 12 0.18 -12.92 0.14
N LEU A 13 0.91 -12.32 1.09
CA LEU A 13 1.68 -13.02 2.10
C LEU A 13 0.90 -13.12 3.41
N LEU A 14 1.30 -14.10 4.23
CA LEU A 14 0.87 -14.27 5.63
C LEU A 14 -0.64 -14.02 5.82
N PRO A 15 -1.51 -14.88 5.27
CA PRO A 15 -2.95 -14.78 5.52
C PRO A 15 -3.22 -14.89 7.03
N ASP A 16 -4.35 -14.31 7.46
CA ASP A 16 -4.82 -14.32 8.86
C ASP A 16 -3.88 -13.64 9.87
N TRP A 17 -3.02 -12.72 9.40
CA TRP A 17 -2.19 -11.88 10.27
C TRP A 17 -3.02 -10.85 11.07
N GLY A 18 -4.19 -10.47 10.52
CA GLY A 18 -5.03 -9.40 11.03
C GLY A 18 -4.79 -8.06 10.30
N PRO A 19 -5.67 -7.06 10.50
CA PRO A 19 -5.59 -5.78 9.80
C PRO A 19 -4.20 -5.16 9.90
N GLY A 20 -3.67 -4.72 8.77
CA GLY A 20 -2.28 -4.31 8.64
C GLY A 20 -2.08 -3.09 7.74
N PRO A 21 -0.85 -2.92 7.23
CA PRO A 21 -0.49 -1.72 6.47
C PRO A 21 -1.30 -1.52 5.20
N MET A 22 -1.75 -2.59 4.51
CA MET A 22 -2.61 -2.46 3.33
C MET A 22 -3.95 -1.84 3.69
N GLU A 23 -4.61 -2.36 4.74
CA GLU A 23 -5.91 -1.85 5.19
C GLU A 23 -5.80 -0.39 5.66
N ALA A 24 -4.69 -0.02 6.31
CA ALA A 24 -4.41 1.36 6.69
C ALA A 24 -4.23 2.27 5.46
N VAL A 25 -3.56 1.80 4.40
CA VAL A 25 -3.43 2.54 3.13
C VAL A 25 -4.80 2.74 2.48
N GLU A 26 -5.61 1.69 2.40
CA GLU A 26 -6.95 1.75 1.82
C GLU A 26 -7.83 2.75 2.58
N GLU A 27 -7.88 2.68 3.91
CA GLU A 27 -8.62 3.62 4.74
C GLU A 27 -8.11 5.06 4.57
N PHE A 28 -6.79 5.27 4.59
CA PHE A 28 -6.18 6.58 4.43
C PHE A 28 -6.56 7.24 3.11
N LEU A 29 -6.53 6.48 2.00
CA LEU A 29 -6.86 7.00 0.68
C LEU A 29 -8.35 7.34 0.52
N THR A 30 -9.25 6.70 1.28
CA THR A 30 -10.67 7.13 1.31
C THR A 30 -10.88 8.50 1.97
N LYS A 31 -9.97 8.89 2.88
CA LYS A 31 -10.08 10.11 3.69
C LYS A 31 -9.17 11.25 3.21
N ASN A 32 -8.18 10.96 2.35
CA ASN A 32 -7.14 11.91 1.98
C ASN A 32 -6.88 12.00 0.47
N ASN A 33 -7.49 13.00 -0.17
CA ASN A 33 -7.37 13.26 -1.61
C ASN A 33 -6.08 14.00 -2.02
N ASN A 34 -5.12 14.16 -1.11
CA ASN A 34 -3.81 14.76 -1.40
C ASN A 34 -2.78 13.72 -1.84
N PHE A 35 -3.13 12.43 -1.83
CA PHE A 35 -2.24 11.33 -2.18
C PHE A 35 -2.88 10.37 -3.18
N ILE A 36 -2.04 9.73 -3.99
CA ILE A 36 -2.39 8.62 -4.88
C ILE A 36 -1.33 7.51 -4.76
N ILE A 37 -1.69 6.30 -5.19
CA ILE A 37 -0.70 5.22 -5.40
C ILE A 37 0.19 5.58 -6.59
N ASP A 38 1.51 5.49 -6.42
CA ASP A 38 2.50 5.72 -7.46
C ASP A 38 2.81 4.43 -8.22
N GLU A 39 1.99 4.15 -9.23
CA GLU A 39 2.14 2.96 -10.09
C GLU A 39 3.49 2.91 -10.81
N SER A 40 4.19 4.05 -10.97
CA SER A 40 5.52 4.08 -11.59
C SER A 40 6.60 3.35 -10.78
N LYS A 41 6.33 3.06 -9.50
CA LYS A 41 7.24 2.35 -8.59
C LYS A 41 7.00 0.84 -8.55
N HIS A 42 6.00 0.32 -9.27
CA HIS A 42 5.69 -1.11 -9.37
C HIS A 42 6.25 -1.78 -10.63
N LYS A 43 7.49 -1.43 -11.03
CA LYS A 43 8.07 -1.79 -12.33
C LYS A 43 8.23 -3.31 -12.58
N PHE A 44 8.52 -4.09 -11.55
CA PHE A 44 8.83 -5.53 -11.69
C PHE A 44 7.82 -6.46 -11.01
N PHE A 45 6.67 -5.93 -10.57
CA PHE A 45 5.59 -6.68 -9.89
C PHE A 45 5.99 -7.51 -8.64
N ILE A 46 7.25 -7.44 -8.20
CA ILE A 46 7.76 -8.05 -6.97
C ILE A 46 8.13 -6.93 -6.01
N SER A 47 7.41 -6.85 -4.89
CA SER A 47 7.66 -5.89 -3.80
C SER A 47 7.00 -6.39 -2.52
N PHE A 48 7.59 -6.09 -1.37
CA PHE A 48 6.93 -6.25 -0.06
C PHE A 48 5.90 -5.15 0.22
N ASN A 49 5.88 -4.11 -0.63
CA ASN A 49 5.09 -2.89 -0.44
C ASN A 49 4.11 -2.66 -1.61
N PRO A 50 3.31 -3.66 -2.08
CA PRO A 50 2.32 -3.45 -3.13
C PRO A 50 1.36 -2.31 -2.75
N LYS A 51 1.10 -1.36 -3.65
CA LYS A 51 0.32 -0.14 -3.37
C LYS A 51 0.85 0.76 -2.24
N GLY A 52 2.00 0.45 -1.64
CA GLY A 52 2.59 1.20 -0.52
C GLY A 52 3.33 2.47 -0.94
N PHE A 53 3.59 2.67 -2.24
CA PHE A 53 4.21 3.90 -2.74
C PHE A 53 3.15 4.99 -2.91
N LEU A 54 3.13 5.97 -2.01
CA LEU A 54 2.18 7.08 -2.07
C LEU A 54 2.85 8.35 -2.57
N LYS A 55 2.30 8.92 -3.65
CA LYS A 55 2.70 10.20 -4.23
C LYS A 55 1.75 11.30 -3.76
N LYS A 56 2.32 12.38 -3.22
CA LYS A 56 1.57 13.61 -2.89
C LYS A 56 1.25 14.37 -4.18
N ILE A 57 0.00 14.78 -4.34
CA ILE A 57 -0.50 15.48 -5.53
C ILE A 57 -1.07 16.88 -5.26
N LYS A 58 -1.26 17.24 -3.98
CA LYS A 58 -1.72 18.56 -3.52
C LYS A 58 -0.92 18.97 -2.28
#